data_AF-A0A328AY71-F1
#
_entry.id   AF-A0A328AY71-F1
#
_cell.length_a   1.000
_cell.length_b   1.000
_cell.length_c   1.000
_cell.angle_alpha   90.00
_cell.angle_beta   90.00
_cell.angle_gamma   90.00
#
_symmetry.space_group_name_H-M   'P 1'
#
loop_
_entity.id
_entity.type
_entity.pdbx_description
1 polymer ?
#
loop_
_entity_poly.entity_id
_entity_poly.type
_entity_poly.pdbx_seq_one_letter_code
_entity_poly.pdbx_strand_id
1 'polypeptide(L)'
;MDALQHLRLRAERARRSNYTTPVVASVEEAHELARMVADQLAALAPPQRVLFLADLEDVCTVVQSRLGALESEIAETRRTFAAARAGSNACVQYAAAGRRRG
;
A
#
# COMPACT_ATOMS: atom_id res chain seq x y z
N MET A 1 -5.70 -27.60 -3.01
CA MET A 1 -4.82 -26.60 -3.66
C MET A 1 -4.81 -25.40 -2.75
N ASP A 2 -3.66 -25.20 -2.12
CA ASP A 2 -3.50 -24.55 -0.82
C ASP A 2 -3.62 -23.01 -0.95
N ALA A 3 -4.36 -22.34 -0.07
CA ALA A 3 -4.50 -20.87 -0.09
C ALA A 3 -3.13 -20.17 -0.07
N LEU A 4 -2.15 -20.81 0.58
CA LEU A 4 -0.74 -20.43 0.56
C LEU A 4 -0.06 -20.53 -0.80
N GLN A 5 -0.35 -21.56 -1.60
CA GLN A 5 0.20 -21.68 -2.96
C GLN A 5 -0.34 -20.55 -3.85
N HIS A 6 -1.62 -20.22 -3.71
CA HIS A 6 -2.23 -19.11 -4.45
C HIS A 6 -1.64 -17.76 -4.01
N LEU A 7 -1.40 -17.57 -2.71
CA LEU A 7 -0.69 -16.41 -2.18
C LEU A 7 0.75 -16.33 -2.71
N ARG A 8 1.49 -17.44 -2.71
CA ARG A 8 2.87 -17.49 -3.24
C ARG A 8 2.91 -17.06 -4.70
N LEU A 9 1.97 -17.55 -5.52
CA LEU A 9 1.84 -17.15 -6.93
C LEU A 9 1.53 -15.65 -7.09
N ARG A 10 0.62 -15.09 -6.27
CA ARG A 10 0.32 -13.64 -6.29
C ARG A 10 1.52 -12.81 -5.84
N ALA A 11 2.23 -13.25 -4.81
CA ALA A 11 3.45 -12.60 -4.32
C ALA A 11 4.60 -12.67 -5.33
N GLU A 12 4.77 -13.79 -6.05
CA GLU A 12 5.73 -13.88 -7.16
C GLU A 12 5.35 -12.95 -8.31
N ARG A 13 4.06 -12.86 -8.64
CA ARG A 13 3.57 -11.98 -9.70
C ARG A 13 3.79 -10.51 -9.35
N ALA A 14 3.54 -10.13 -8.09
CA ALA A 14 3.83 -8.80 -7.57
C ALA A 14 5.33 -8.48 -7.61
N ARG A 15 6.19 -9.42 -7.20
CA ARG A 15 7.65 -9.26 -7.31
C ARG A 15 8.12 -9.04 -8.75
N ARG A 16 7.60 -9.84 -9.68
CA ARG A 16 7.91 -9.70 -11.12
C ARG A 16 7.44 -8.38 -11.72
N SER A 17 6.41 -7.75 -11.14
CA SER A 17 5.88 -6.47 -11.59
C SER A 17 6.42 -5.28 -10.81
N ASN A 18 7.55 -5.43 -10.09
CA ASN A 18 8.08 -4.40 -9.18
C ASN A 18 7.01 -3.85 -8.22
N TYR A 19 6.13 -4.73 -7.74
CA TYR A 19 5.03 -4.43 -6.81
C TYR A 19 3.96 -3.47 -7.35
N THR A 20 3.88 -3.29 -8.67
CA THR A 20 2.76 -2.55 -9.29
C THR A 20 1.45 -3.33 -9.24
N THR A 21 1.52 -4.66 -9.14
CA THR A 21 0.35 -5.51 -8.89
C THR A 21 0.24 -5.80 -7.39
N PRO A 22 -0.86 -5.45 -6.73
CA PRO A 22 -1.00 -5.69 -5.30
C PRO A 22 -1.16 -7.19 -5.00
N VAL A 23 -0.51 -7.66 -3.93
CA VAL A 23 -0.54 -9.07 -3.50
C VAL A 23 -1.94 -9.46 -2.99
N VAL A 24 -2.61 -8.52 -2.32
CA VAL A 24 -3.98 -8.61 -1.81
C VAL A 24 -4.80 -7.45 -2.37
N ALA A 25 -6.09 -7.68 -2.64
CA ALA A 25 -6.99 -6.72 -3.26
C ALA A 25 -7.71 -5.82 -2.24
N SER A 26 -7.78 -6.22 -0.97
CA SER A 26 -8.40 -5.42 0.10
C SER A 26 -7.73 -5.60 1.47
N VAL A 27 -8.11 -4.74 2.42
CA VAL A 27 -7.66 -4.80 3.82
C VAL A 27 -8.24 -6.02 4.53
N GLU A 28 -9.48 -6.36 4.24
CA GLU A 28 -10.15 -7.56 4.76
C GLU A 28 -9.40 -8.83 4.33
N GLU A 29 -8.99 -8.90 3.06
CA GLU A 29 -8.18 -10.00 2.54
C GLU A 29 -6.81 -10.06 3.24
N ALA A 30 -6.20 -8.91 3.56
CA ALA A 30 -4.96 -8.86 4.33
C ALA A 30 -5.14 -9.39 5.76
N HIS A 31 -6.25 -9.07 6.42
CA HIS A 31 -6.55 -9.56 7.77
C HIS A 31 -6.82 -11.07 7.82
N GLU A 32 -7.60 -11.59 6.88
CA GLU A 32 -7.84 -13.03 6.77
C GLU A 32 -6.53 -13.79 6.53
N LEU A 33 -5.66 -13.23 5.69
CA LEU A 33 -4.34 -13.78 5.43
C LEU A 33 -3.46 -13.81 6.69
N ALA A 34 -3.41 -12.70 7.42
CA ALA A 34 -2.65 -12.61 8.67
C ALA A 34 -3.13 -13.65 9.69
N ARG A 35 -4.44 -13.86 9.80
CA ARG A 35 -5.04 -14.86 10.68
C ARG A 35 -4.67 -16.28 10.28
N MET A 36 -4.74 -16.60 8.99
CA MET A 36 -4.37 -17.90 8.45
C MET A 36 -2.88 -18.23 8.69
N VAL A 37 -2.00 -17.24 8.55
CA VAL A 37 -0.57 -17.38 8.86
C VAL A 37 -0.36 -17.57 10.37
N ALA A 38 -1.08 -16.85 11.22
CA ALA A 38 -1.03 -17.00 12.67
C ALA A 38 -1.48 -18.40 13.14
N ASP A 39 -2.56 -18.94 12.56
CA ASP A 39 -3.06 -20.27 12.89
C ASP A 39 -2.06 -21.37 12.50
N GLN A 40 -1.36 -21.19 11.37
CA GLN A 40 -0.30 -22.12 10.96
C GLN A 40 0.97 -22.00 11.81
N LEU A 41 1.34 -20.79 12.24
CA LEU A 41 2.43 -20.58 13.19
C LEU A 41 2.19 -21.30 14.51
N ALA A 42 0.94 -21.30 14.98
CA ALA A 42 0.54 -22.03 16.19
C ALA A 42 0.71 -23.55 16.02
N ALA A 43 0.56 -24.08 14.80
CA ALA A 43 0.71 -25.51 14.49
C ALA A 43 2.17 -25.97 14.30
N LEU A 44 3.14 -25.06 14.12
CA LEU A 44 4.56 -25.39 13.93
C LEU A 44 5.26 -25.78 15.24
N ALA A 45 6.30 -26.62 15.14
CA ALA A 45 7.16 -26.98 16.26
C ALA A 45 8.00 -25.76 16.75
N PRO A 46 8.36 -25.68 18.05
CA PRO A 46 9.01 -24.49 18.63
C PRO A 46 10.24 -23.94 17.88
N PRO A 47 11.22 -24.76 17.43
CA PRO A 47 12.38 -24.23 16.72
C PRO A 47 12.05 -23.69 15.32
N GLN A 48 11.06 -24.29 14.64
CA GLN A 48 10.58 -23.82 13.33
C GLN A 48 9.78 -22.52 13.47
N ARG A 49 9.04 -22.38 14.57
CA ARG A 49 8.29 -21.18 14.91
C ARG A 49 9.19 -19.96 15.11
N VAL A 50 10.35 -20.12 15.77
CA VAL A 50 11.29 -19.02 16.00
C VAL A 50 11.87 -18.48 14.68
N LEU A 51 12.31 -19.37 13.78
CA LEU A 51 12.82 -18.97 12.46
C LEU A 51 11.75 -18.25 11.63
N PHE A 52 10.53 -18.79 11.60
CA PHE A 52 9.43 -18.17 10.87
C PHE A 52 8.99 -16.83 11.48
N LEU A 53 9.07 -16.65 12.81
CA LEU A 53 8.77 -15.38 13.45
C LEU A 53 9.79 -14.29 13.07
N ALA A 54 11.08 -14.64 12.98
CA ALA A 54 12.11 -13.71 12.51
C ALA A 54 11.86 -13.28 11.05
N ASP A 55 11.56 -14.25 10.16
CA ASP A 55 11.19 -13.94 8.77
C ASP A 55 9.95 -13.04 8.67
N LEU A 56 8.99 -13.19 9.60
CA LEU A 56 7.77 -12.40 9.64
C LEU A 56 8.02 -10.98 10.16
N GLU A 57 8.94 -10.80 11.11
CA GLU A 57 9.40 -9.50 11.57
C GLU A 57 10.07 -8.72 10.41
N ASP A 58 10.93 -9.36 9.64
CA ASP A 58 11.57 -8.77 8.46
C ASP A 58 10.51 -8.32 7.43
N VAL A 59 9.51 -9.16 7.16
CA VAL A 59 8.40 -8.81 6.26
C VAL A 59 7.60 -7.62 6.81
N CYS A 60 7.32 -7.59 8.11
CA CYS A 60 6.66 -6.46 8.77
C CYS A 60 7.44 -5.15 8.60
N THR A 61 8.77 -5.17 8.80
CA THR A 61 9.62 -3.98 8.62
C THR A 61 9.58 -3.46 7.19
N VAL A 62 9.66 -4.36 6.19
CA VAL A 62 9.57 -3.98 4.77
C VAL A 62 8.21 -3.37 4.43
N VAL A 63 7.12 -3.97 4.93
CA VAL A 63 5.76 -3.44 4.72
C VAL A 63 5.60 -2.06 5.36
N GLN A 64 6.06 -1.88 6.60
CA GLN A 64 6.01 -0.57 7.29
C GLN A 64 6.78 0.50 6.53
N SER A 65 7.98 0.17 6.02
CA SER A 65 8.79 1.08 5.21
C SER A 65 8.04 1.49 3.92
N ARG A 66 7.42 0.54 3.21
CA ARG A 66 6.64 0.83 2.01
C ARG A 66 5.40 1.67 2.32
N LEU A 67 4.76 1.43 3.46
CA LEU A 67 3.60 2.20 3.90
C LEU A 67 3.97 3.67 4.16
N GLY A 68 5.09 3.92 4.86
CA GLY A 68 5.61 5.28 5.05
C GLY A 68 5.99 5.99 3.74
N ALA A 69 6.52 5.24 2.77
CA ALA A 69 6.79 5.78 1.43
C ALA A 69 5.49 6.17 0.70
N LEU A 70 4.46 5.31 0.74
CA LEU A 70 3.15 5.59 0.14
C LEU A 70 2.46 6.79 0.81
N GLU A 71 2.53 6.92 2.13
CA GLU A 71 2.01 8.08 2.86
C GLU A 71 2.69 9.38 2.40
N SER A 72 4.01 9.34 2.19
CA SER A 72 4.78 10.47 1.66
C SER A 72 4.37 10.82 0.22
N GLU A 73 4.20 9.81 -0.65
CA GLU A 73 3.72 9.99 -2.03
C GLU A 73 2.30 10.60 -2.06
N ILE A 74 1.40 10.13 -1.19
CA ILE A 74 0.03 10.67 -1.07
C ILE A 74 0.07 12.12 -0.58
N ALA A 75 0.90 12.44 0.41
CA ALA A 75 1.06 13.80 0.91
C ALA A 75 1.54 14.75 -0.19
N GLU A 76 2.51 14.33 -1.00
CA GLU A 76 3.02 15.11 -2.12
C GLU A 76 1.97 15.29 -3.24
N THR A 77 1.24 14.23 -3.55
CA THR A 77 0.15 14.26 -4.51
C THR A 77 -0.95 15.25 -4.05
N ARG A 78 -1.28 15.27 -2.75
CA ARG A 78 -2.23 16.23 -2.18
C ARG A 78 -1.75 17.67 -2.29
N ARG A 79 -0.45 17.94 -2.06
CA ARG A 79 0.14 19.28 -2.27
C ARG A 79 0.02 19.72 -3.73
N THR A 80 0.29 18.81 -4.66
CA THR A 80 0.17 19.08 -6.09
C THR A 80 -1.27 19.44 -6.47
N PHE A 81 -2.26 18.69 -5.99
CA PHE A 81 -3.67 19.01 -6.21
C PHE A 81 -4.09 20.35 -5.58
N ALA A 82 -3.59 20.67 -4.39
CA ALA A 82 -3.87 21.95 -3.74
C ALA A 82 -3.30 23.14 -4.56
N ALA A 83 -2.07 23.02 -5.06
CA ALA A 83 -1.44 24.01 -5.92
C ALA A 83 -2.20 24.19 -7.24
N ALA A 84 -2.60 23.09 -7.89
CA ALA A 84 -3.41 23.12 -9.10
C ALA A 84 -4.77 23.80 -8.87
N ARG A 85 -5.43 23.51 -7.74
CA ARG A 85 -6.70 24.14 -7.37
C ARG A 85 -6.55 25.65 -7.11
N ALA A 86 -5.45 26.06 -6.46
CA ALA A 86 -5.15 27.47 -6.27
C ALA A 86 -4.94 28.21 -7.61
N GLY A 87 -4.18 27.60 -8.53
CA GLY A 87 -3.98 28.14 -9.88
C GLY A 87 -5.27 28.24 -10.70
N SER A 88 -6.12 27.21 -10.64
CA SER A 88 -7.44 27.22 -11.30
C SER A 88 -8.35 28.32 -10.74
N ASN A 89 -8.37 28.50 -9.42
CA ASN A 89 -9.15 29.57 -8.78
C ASN A 89 -8.64 30.96 -9.18
N ALA A 90 -7.32 31.15 -9.25
CA ALA A 90 -6.72 32.40 -9.71
C ALA A 90 -7.13 32.72 -11.17
N CYS A 91 -7.08 31.73 -12.07
CA CYS A 91 -7.52 31.91 -13.47
C CYS A 91 -8.99 32.34 -13.57
N VAL A 92 -9.87 31.73 -12.78
CA VAL A 92 -11.30 32.10 -12.72
C VAL A 92 -11.48 33.52 -12.20
N GLN A 93 -10.72 33.94 -11.19
CA GLN A 93 -10.77 35.28 -10.63
C GLN A 93 -10.27 36.35 -11.62
N TYR A 94 -9.17 36.09 -12.34
CA TYR A 94 -8.68 36.98 -13.39
C TYR A 94 -9.70 37.14 -14.53
N ALA A 95 -10.31 36.04 -14.97
CA ALA A 95 -11.36 36.06 -16.00
C ALA A 95 -12.64 36.80 -15.53
N ALA A 96 -12.97 36.74 -14.24
CA ALA A 96 -14.08 37.49 -13.66
C ALA A 96 -13.75 38.99 -13.48
N ALA A 97 -12.50 39.32 -13.12
CA ALA A 97 -12.05 40.70 -12.97
C ALA A 97 -11.93 41.43 -14.31
N GLY A 98 -11.48 40.75 -15.37
CA GLY A 98 -11.44 41.28 -16.73
C GLY A 98 -12.83 41.62 -17.29
N ARG A 99 -13.86 40.84 -16.93
CA ARG A 99 -15.25 41.08 -17.36
C ARG A 99 -15.97 42.21 -16.64
N ARG A 100 -15.46 42.72 -15.52
CA ARG A 100 -16.06 43.86 -14.79
C ARG A 100 -15.48 45.22 -15.19
N ARG A 101 -14.41 45.24 -15.99
CA ARG A 101 -13.72 46.46 -16.45
C ARG A 101 -13.95 46.76 -17.94
N GLY A 102 -14.66 45.90 -18.65
CA GLY A 102 -15.07 46.09 -20.05
C GLY A 102 -16.53 46.52 -20.15
#